data_AF-A0A7Y2DVZ5-F1
#
_entry.id   AF-A0A7Y2DVZ5-F1
#
_cell.length_a   1.000
_cell.length_b   1.000
_cell.length_c   1.000
_cell.angle_alpha   90.00
_cell.angle_beta   90.00
_cell.angle_gamma   90.00
#
_symmetry.space_group_name_H-M   'P 1'
#
loop_
_entity.id
_entity.type
_entity.pdbx_description
1 polymer ?
#
loop_
_entity_poly.entity_id
_entity_poly.type
_entity_poly.pdbx_seq_one_letter_code
_entity_poly.pdbx_strand_id
1 'polypeptide(L)'
;MAIILTVSAVFVSARTSAETSSISIRIQVPFEFQVGEDKYPAGEYQFKQVKQNLLTIVSLDDETDGFVLGGSNAEVAENYDDFKLTFNSYGNKNFLRSVSTPSTTFSIVESKAEKEISKDGSMHTTRVVG
;
A
#
# COMPACT_ATOMS: atom_id res chain seq x y z
N MET A 1 -53.78 -48.63 -2.81
CA MET A 1 -52.42 -48.05 -2.76
C MET A 1 -52.58 -46.53 -2.72
N ALA A 2 -52.21 -45.87 -1.62
CA ALA A 2 -52.26 -44.43 -1.48
C ALA A 2 -50.82 -43.90 -1.40
N ILE A 3 -50.49 -42.94 -2.27
CA ILE A 3 -49.13 -42.38 -2.39
C ILE A 3 -49.06 -41.13 -1.52
N ILE A 4 -48.24 -41.17 -0.47
CA ILE A 4 -47.95 -40.01 0.37
C ILE A 4 -46.73 -39.31 -0.24
N LEU A 5 -46.93 -38.12 -0.81
CA LEU A 5 -45.85 -37.23 -1.27
C LEU A 5 -45.64 -36.15 -0.21
N THR A 6 -44.65 -36.34 0.66
CA THR A 6 -44.11 -35.28 1.52
C THR A 6 -42.83 -34.76 0.86
N VAL A 7 -42.89 -33.59 0.24
CA VAL A 7 -41.69 -32.87 -0.23
C VAL A 7 -41.33 -31.84 0.82
N SER A 8 -40.27 -32.13 1.57
CA SER A 8 -39.65 -31.19 2.49
C SER A 8 -38.80 -30.19 1.70
N ALA A 9 -39.18 -28.92 1.74
CA ALA A 9 -38.37 -27.84 1.16
C ALA A 9 -37.16 -27.57 2.06
N VAL A 10 -35.96 -27.93 1.60
CA VAL A 10 -34.69 -27.58 2.26
C VAL A 10 -34.32 -26.16 1.84
N PHE A 11 -34.43 -25.21 2.76
CA PHE A 11 -33.90 -23.86 2.57
C PHE A 11 -32.38 -23.89 2.82
N VAL A 12 -31.58 -24.03 1.75
CA VAL A 12 -30.14 -23.77 1.84
C VAL A 12 -29.95 -22.25 1.76
N SER A 13 -29.61 -21.64 2.89
CA SER A 13 -29.21 -20.23 2.92
C SER A 13 -27.72 -20.18 2.58
N ALA A 14 -27.40 -19.86 1.33
CA ALA A 14 -26.03 -19.56 0.92
C ALA A 14 -25.57 -18.29 1.66
N ARG A 15 -24.69 -18.45 2.65
CA ARG A 15 -23.98 -17.31 3.24
C ARG A 15 -22.84 -16.96 2.28
N THR A 16 -23.07 -16.00 1.39
CA THR A 16 -21.96 -15.37 0.67
C THR A 16 -21.22 -14.51 1.68
N SER A 17 -20.01 -14.94 2.08
CA SER A 17 -19.11 -14.07 2.83
C SER A 17 -18.51 -13.12 1.81
N ALA A 18 -18.94 -11.87 1.80
CA ALA A 18 -18.26 -10.83 1.05
C ALA A 18 -16.92 -10.56 1.74
N GLU A 19 -15.89 -11.33 1.37
CA GLU A 19 -14.52 -11.03 1.77
C GLU A 19 -14.14 -9.71 1.12
N THR A 20 -14.09 -8.65 1.94
CA THR A 20 -13.49 -7.38 1.54
C THR A 20 -12.00 -7.66 1.36
N SER A 21 -11.56 -7.91 0.12
CA SER A 21 -10.17 -8.20 -0.20
C SER A 21 -9.28 -7.05 0.25
N SER A 22 -8.68 -7.15 1.44
CA SER A 22 -7.62 -6.24 1.85
C SER A 22 -6.39 -6.54 0.99
N ILE A 23 -6.03 -5.62 0.10
CA ILE A 23 -4.84 -5.75 -0.75
C ILE A 23 -3.62 -5.78 0.17
N SER A 24 -2.81 -6.84 0.07
CA SER A 24 -1.54 -6.96 0.78
C SER A 24 -0.46 -7.45 -0.16
N ILE A 25 0.61 -6.68 -0.26
CA ILE A 25 1.67 -6.88 -1.25
C ILE A 25 3.02 -6.80 -0.53
N ARG A 26 3.92 -7.72 -0.88
CA ARG A 26 5.29 -7.76 -0.37
C ARG A 26 6.25 -7.31 -1.46
N ILE A 27 7.14 -6.38 -1.13
CA ILE A 27 8.10 -5.82 -2.07
C ILE A 27 9.46 -5.74 -1.40
N GLN A 28 10.48 -6.16 -2.14
CA GLN A 28 11.87 -5.91 -1.80
C GLN A 28 12.26 -4.50 -2.21
N VAL A 29 12.67 -3.67 -1.25
CA VAL A 29 13.27 -2.35 -1.52
C VAL A 29 14.79 -2.46 -1.36
N PRO A 30 15.60 -2.27 -2.43
CA PRO A 30 17.04 -2.54 -2.40
C PRO A 30 17.89 -1.38 -1.86
N PHE A 31 17.29 -0.41 -1.17
CA PHE A 31 17.96 0.78 -0.65
C PHE A 31 17.25 1.33 0.59
N GLU A 32 17.97 2.11 1.40
CA GLU A 32 17.37 2.89 2.49
C GLU A 32 16.45 3.98 1.92
N PHE A 33 15.28 4.15 2.51
CA PHE A 33 14.32 5.19 2.15
C PHE A 33 13.70 5.86 3.37
N GLN A 34 13.04 6.99 3.15
CA GLN A 34 12.37 7.76 4.19
C GLN A 34 10.88 7.90 3.90
N VAL A 35 10.08 7.84 4.95
CA VAL A 35 8.65 8.17 4.91
C VAL A 35 8.41 9.25 5.96
N GLY A 36 8.14 10.48 5.52
CA GLY A 36 8.09 11.61 6.44
C GLY A 36 9.45 11.86 7.10
N GLU A 37 9.53 11.68 8.42
CA GLU A 37 10.77 11.86 9.21
C GLU A 37 11.44 10.52 9.57
N ASP A 38 10.77 9.39 9.30
CA ASP A 38 11.24 8.06 9.64
C ASP A 38 12.11 7.47 8.51
N LYS A 39 13.15 6.73 8.89
CA LYS A 39 14.05 6.04 7.96
C LYS A 39 13.83 4.53 8.02
N TYR A 40 13.91 3.90 6.86
CA TYR A 40 13.63 2.50 6.64
C TYR A 40 14.81 1.86 5.90
N PRO A 41 15.45 0.81 6.44
CA PRO A 41 16.57 0.15 5.79
C PRO A 41 16.15 -0.54 4.48
N ALA A 42 17.13 -0.93 3.65
CA ALA A 42 16.87 -1.84 2.55
C ALA A 42 16.37 -3.19 3.10
N GLY A 43 15.28 -3.72 2.55
CA GLY A 43 14.63 -4.90 3.12
C GLY A 43 13.32 -5.27 2.43
N GLU A 44 12.72 -6.36 2.89
CA GLU A 44 11.39 -6.79 2.45
C GLU A 44 10.30 -6.08 3.27
N TYR A 45 9.36 -5.44 2.59
CA TYR A 45 8.27 -4.69 3.22
C TYR A 45 6.92 -5.21 2.77
N GLN A 46 6.00 -5.33 3.72
CA GLN A 46 4.59 -5.61 3.46
C GLN A 46 3.80 -4.32 3.47
N PHE A 47 3.16 -4.02 2.35
CA PHE A 47 2.19 -2.94 2.20
C PHE A 47 0.78 -3.53 2.27
N LYS A 48 -0.04 -3.04 3.19
CA LYS A 48 -1.42 -3.53 3.39
C LYS A 48 -2.40 -2.37 3.37
N GLN A 49 -3.34 -2.41 2.43
CA GLN A 49 -4.46 -1.48 2.42
C GLN A 49 -5.51 -1.96 3.41
N VAL A 50 -5.66 -1.23 4.52
CA VAL A 50 -6.62 -1.55 5.59
C VAL A 50 -7.98 -0.91 5.29
N LYS A 51 -7.98 0.29 4.70
CA LYS A 51 -9.18 1.02 4.24
C LYS A 51 -8.83 1.82 2.99
N GLN A 52 -9.83 2.39 2.31
CA GLN A 52 -9.63 3.22 1.11
C GLN A 52 -8.54 4.30 1.30
N ASN A 53 -8.47 4.91 2.49
CA ASN A 53 -7.53 6.00 2.77
C ASN A 53 -6.45 5.59 3.80
N LEU A 54 -6.28 4.29 4.07
CA LEU A 54 -5.37 3.80 5.10
C LEU A 54 -4.50 2.67 4.57
N LEU A 55 -3.20 2.93 4.50
CA LEU A 55 -2.18 1.99 4.11
C LEU A 55 -1.23 1.74 5.27
N THR A 56 -0.87 0.50 5.53
CA THR A 56 0.14 0.12 6.52
C THR A 56 1.38 -0.40 5.80
N ILE A 57 2.56 0.00 6.27
CA ILE A 57 3.86 -0.52 5.86
C ILE A 57 4.43 -1.28 7.05
N VAL A 58 4.88 -2.51 6.84
CA VAL A 58 5.52 -3.33 7.89
C VAL A 58 6.82 -3.88 7.34
N SER A 59 7.94 -3.65 8.04
CA SER A 59 9.19 -4.37 7.77
C SER A 59 9.02 -5.85 8.10
N LEU A 60 9.34 -6.74 7.16
CA LEU A 60 9.34 -8.18 7.39
C LEU A 60 10.68 -8.71 7.91
N ASP A 61 11.75 -7.93 7.77
CA ASP A 61 13.08 -8.29 8.26
C ASP A 61 13.24 -7.99 9.75
N ASP A 62 12.58 -6.94 10.26
CA ASP A 62 12.69 -6.50 11.66
C ASP A 62 11.41 -6.71 12.50
N GLU A 63 10.30 -7.16 11.90
CA GLU A 63 8.96 -7.42 12.51
C GLU A 63 8.36 -6.28 13.40
N THR A 64 9.06 -5.17 13.64
CA THR A 64 8.69 -4.15 14.64
C THR A 64 8.34 -2.78 14.06
N ASP A 65 8.77 -2.44 12.84
CA ASP A 65 8.53 -1.12 12.24
C ASP A 65 7.27 -1.12 11.37
N GLY A 66 6.12 -1.08 12.05
CA GLY A 66 4.81 -0.90 11.44
C GLY A 66 4.41 0.58 11.38
N PHE A 67 4.41 1.18 10.19
CA PHE A 67 3.94 2.55 9.96
C PHE A 67 2.56 2.59 9.32
N VAL A 68 1.72 3.54 9.73
CA VAL A 68 0.39 3.76 9.16
C VAL A 68 0.38 5.06 8.38
N LEU A 69 0.30 4.94 7.06
CA LEU A 69 0.03 6.03 6.15
C LEU A 69 -1.47 6.28 6.08
N GLY A 70 -1.92 7.32 6.78
CA GLY A 70 -3.17 7.98 6.46
C GLY A 70 -2.98 8.78 5.18
N GLY A 71 -3.59 8.35 4.07
CA GLY A 71 -3.51 9.08 2.80
C GLY A 71 -4.16 10.44 2.95
N SER A 72 -3.36 11.52 2.88
CA SER A 72 -3.90 12.89 2.90
C SER A 72 -4.68 13.22 1.62
N ASN A 73 -4.36 12.53 0.51
CA ASN A 73 -5.09 12.58 -0.76
C ASN A 73 -5.06 11.18 -1.39
N ALA A 74 -6.10 10.38 -1.12
CA ALA A 74 -6.34 9.12 -1.81
C ALA A 74 -7.11 9.44 -3.09
N GLU A 75 -6.44 9.40 -4.23
CA GLU A 75 -7.08 9.59 -5.53
C GLU A 75 -7.40 8.23 -6.15
N VAL A 76 -8.57 8.13 -6.79
CA VAL A 76 -8.95 6.93 -7.55
C VAL A 76 -7.92 6.76 -8.64
N ALA A 77 -7.25 5.61 -8.66
CA ALA A 77 -6.20 5.34 -9.63
C ALA A 77 -6.78 5.30 -11.06
N GLU A 78 -6.17 6.02 -11.99
CA GLU A 78 -6.39 5.81 -13.42
C GLU A 78 -5.55 4.60 -13.87
N ASN A 79 -6.10 3.40 -13.74
CA ASN A 79 -5.58 2.17 -14.35
C ASN A 79 -4.12 1.84 -14.00
N TYR A 80 -3.82 1.61 -12.72
CA TYR A 80 -2.62 0.82 -12.40
C TYR A 80 -3.02 -0.66 -12.39
N ASP A 81 -2.57 -1.42 -13.39
CA ASP A 81 -2.71 -2.89 -13.35
C ASP A 81 -1.88 -3.50 -12.19
N ASP A 82 -0.84 -2.79 -11.73
CA ASP A 82 0.13 -3.27 -10.75
C ASP A 82 0.40 -2.28 -9.61
N PHE A 83 0.86 -2.80 -8.47
CA PHE A 83 1.30 -2.01 -7.33
C PHE A 83 2.66 -1.35 -7.60
N LYS A 84 2.80 -0.07 -7.24
CA LYS A 84 4.03 0.70 -7.49
C LYS A 84 4.35 1.63 -6.32
N LEU A 85 5.62 1.65 -5.93
CA LEU A 85 6.21 2.63 -5.02
C LEU A 85 6.98 3.64 -5.86
N THR A 86 6.68 4.92 -5.69
CA THR A 86 7.41 6.01 -6.35
C THR A 86 8.19 6.79 -5.31
N PHE A 87 9.47 7.03 -5.58
CA PHE A 87 10.39 7.73 -4.71
C PHE A 87 10.96 8.98 -5.39
N ASN A 88 11.02 10.06 -4.63
CA ASN A 88 11.88 11.20 -4.94
C ASN A 88 13.29 10.89 -4.43
N SER A 89 14.26 10.83 -5.34
CA SER A 89 15.64 10.50 -5.00
C SER A 89 16.54 11.72 -5.23
N TYR A 90 17.38 12.00 -4.24
CA TYR A 90 18.36 13.09 -4.24
C TYR A 90 19.74 12.48 -3.90
N GLY A 91 20.44 12.00 -4.93
CA GLY A 91 21.64 11.19 -4.75
C GLY A 91 21.34 9.87 -4.03
N ASN A 92 21.89 9.69 -2.82
CA ASN A 92 21.70 8.48 -2.02
C ASN A 92 20.50 8.55 -1.06
N LYS A 93 19.76 9.66 -1.04
CA LYS A 93 18.59 9.84 -0.18
C LYS A 93 17.33 9.62 -0.99
N ASN A 94 16.51 8.66 -0.56
CA ASN A 94 15.26 8.29 -1.23
C ASN A 94 14.09 8.59 -0.31
N PHE A 95 13.09 9.33 -0.79
CA PHE A 95 11.89 9.69 -0.05
C PHE A 95 10.68 9.07 -0.75
N LEU A 96 9.88 8.28 -0.02
CA LEU A 96 8.67 7.70 -0.58
C LEU A 96 7.66 8.81 -0.88
N ARG A 97 7.31 8.98 -2.15
CA ARG A 97 6.44 10.04 -2.64
C ARG A 97 5.01 9.55 -2.86
N SER A 98 4.86 8.34 -3.38
CA SER A 98 3.54 7.73 -3.52
C SER A 98 3.58 6.21 -3.50
N VAL A 99 2.43 5.64 -3.13
CA VAL A 99 2.13 4.22 -3.25
C VAL A 99 0.89 4.07 -4.11
N SER A 100 1.04 3.50 -5.30
CA SER A 100 -0.06 3.18 -6.20
C SER A 100 -0.46 1.73 -6.00
N THR A 101 -1.75 1.52 -5.79
CA THR A 101 -2.44 0.22 -5.79
C THR A 101 -3.38 0.20 -7.00
N PRO A 102 -3.93 -0.97 -7.39
CA PRO A 102 -4.88 -1.04 -8.50
C PRO A 102 -6.12 -0.14 -8.34
N SER A 103 -6.52 0.15 -7.10
CA SER A 103 -7.71 0.97 -6.82
C SER A 103 -7.39 2.42 -6.45
N THR A 104 -6.20 2.71 -5.93
CA THR A 104 -5.94 3.95 -5.20
C THR A 104 -4.47 4.31 -5.22
N THR A 105 -4.16 5.60 -5.39
CA THR A 105 -2.82 6.12 -5.13
C THR A 105 -2.79 6.91 -3.83
N PHE A 106 -1.87 6.55 -2.94
CA PHE A 106 -1.59 7.23 -1.69
C PHE A 106 -0.40 8.17 -1.92
N SER A 107 -0.67 9.47 -1.92
CA SER A 107 0.38 10.50 -2.04
C SER A 107 0.88 10.93 -0.67
N ILE A 108 2.20 11.06 -0.53
CA ILE A 108 2.89 11.41 0.71
C ILE A 108 3.45 12.82 0.54
N VAL A 109 3.13 13.71 1.47
CA VAL A 109 3.62 15.09 1.46
C VAL A 109 5.11 15.12 1.76
N GLU A 110 5.85 15.95 1.03
CA GLU A 110 7.29 16.13 1.25
C GLU A 110 7.58 16.52 2.71
N SER A 111 8.53 15.81 3.32
CA SER A 111 8.98 16.12 4.67
C SER A 111 9.81 17.40 4.71
N LYS A 112 10.09 17.94 5.91
CA LYS A 112 10.97 19.10 6.05
C LYS A 112 12.37 18.80 5.50
N ALA A 113 12.89 17.62 5.82
CA ALA A 113 14.19 17.16 5.32
C ALA A 113 14.21 17.06 3.79
N GLU A 114 13.15 16.56 3.17
CA GLU A 114 13.04 16.49 1.71
C GLU A 114 13.01 17.89 1.08
N LYS A 115 12.24 18.82 1.65
CA LYS A 115 12.14 20.21 1.17
C LYS A 115 13.44 20.99 1.26
N GLU A 116 14.26 20.72 2.28
CA GLU A 116 15.57 21.36 2.41
C GLU A 116 16.52 20.90 1.31
N ILE A 117 16.52 19.59 1.02
CA ILE A 117 17.37 19.01 -0.02
C ILE A 117 16.91 19.42 -1.42
N SER A 118 15.59 19.51 -1.65
CA SER A 118 15.05 19.93 -2.94
C SER A 118 15.38 21.39 -3.27
N LYS A 119 15.44 22.26 -2.26
CA LYS A 119 15.84 23.67 -2.41
C LYS A 119 17.33 23.87 -2.67
N ASP A 120 18.18 22.96 -2.19
CA ASP A 120 19.63 23.00 -2.38
C ASP A 120 20.05 22.66 -3.83
N GLY A 121 19.10 22.41 -4.73
CA GLY A 121 19.38 22.12 -6.14
C GLY A 121 20.04 20.77 -6.36
N SER A 122 19.97 19.87 -5.36
CA SER A 122 20.40 18.48 -5.51
C SER A 122 19.69 17.83 -6.69
N MET A 123 20.42 17.06 -7.51
CA MET A 123 19.83 16.36 -8.66
C MET A 123 18.67 15.47 -8.20
N HIS A 124 17.47 15.83 -8.66
CA HIS A 124 16.24 15.12 -8.39
C HIS A 124 15.99 14.06 -9.47
N THR A 125 15.77 12.83 -9.05
CA THR A 125 15.37 11.74 -9.94
C THR A 125 14.20 10.97 -9.35
N THR A 126 13.25 10.59 -10.19
CA THR A 126 12.15 9.70 -9.80
C THR A 126 12.59 8.25 -9.93
N ARG A 127 12.44 7.48 -8.85
CA ARG A 127 12.71 6.04 -8.83
C ARG A 127 11.43 5.28 -8.55
N VAL A 128 11.17 4.20 -9.29
CA VAL A 128 9.97 3.38 -9.14
C VAL A 128 10.36 1.94 -8.77
N VAL A 129 9.60 1.34 -7.84
CA VAL A 129 9.73 -0.07 -7.43
C VAL A 129 8.34 -0.70 -7.50
N GLY A 130 8.19 -1.83 -8.19
CA GLY A 130 6.92 -2.53 -8.37
C GLY A 130 7.14 -3.84 -9.12
#